data_AF-A0A662SYY5-F1
#
_entry.id   AF-A0A662SYY5-F1
#
_cell.length_a   1.000
_cell.length_b   1.000
_cell.length_c   1.000
_cell.angle_alpha   90.00
_cell.angle_beta   90.00
_cell.angle_gamma   90.00
#
_symmetry.space_group_name_H-M   'P 1'
#
loop_
_entity.id
_entity.type
_entity.pdbx_description
1 polymer ?
#
loop_
_entity_poly.entity_id
_entity_poly.type
_entity_poly.pdbx_seq_one_letter_code
_entity_poly.pdbx_strand_id
1 'polypeptide(L)'
;MSVEGLLREVEEWESKLVQEYLRKLPERKKEFKTPSGIPLKRVYTPLDVKGTYLEKLGLPGKYPYTRGIHPTMYRARIWTMRQFSGYGLAEDTNKRL
;
A
#
# COMPACT_ATOMS: atom_id res chain seq x y z
N MET A 1 23.22 -3.49 -7.52
CA MET A 1 22.75 -4.88 -7.36
C MET A 1 21.83 -5.21 -8.52
N SER A 2 22.20 -6.18 -9.35
CA SER A 2 21.38 -6.61 -10.49
C SER A 2 20.10 -7.29 -10.00
N VAL A 3 19.02 -7.17 -10.77
CA VAL A 3 17.71 -7.81 -10.51
C VAL A 3 17.88 -9.33 -10.32
N GLU A 4 18.78 -9.93 -11.08
CA GLU A 4 19.10 -11.37 -11.02
C GLU A 4 19.76 -11.78 -9.69
N GLY A 5 20.62 -10.94 -9.12
CA GLY A 5 21.24 -11.22 -7.82
C GLY A 5 20.22 -11.22 -6.69
N LEU A 6 19.26 -10.30 -6.74
CA LEU A 6 18.17 -10.23 -5.77
C LEU A 6 17.24 -11.45 -5.87
N LEU A 7 16.97 -11.94 -7.08
CA LEU A 7 16.12 -13.11 -7.29
C LEU A 7 16.73 -14.36 -6.66
N ARG A 8 18.04 -14.58 -6.87
CA ARG A 8 18.76 -15.70 -6.26
C ARG A 8 18.78 -15.62 -4.73
N GLU A 9 18.99 -14.44 -4.18
CA GLU A 9 18.99 -14.23 -2.72
C GLU A 9 17.62 -14.54 -2.12
N VAL A 10 16.54 -14.11 -2.77
CA VAL A 10 15.17 -14.41 -2.33
C VAL A 10 14.89 -15.91 -2.38
N GLU A 11 15.29 -16.61 -3.45
CA GLU A 11 15.13 -18.06 -3.56
C GLU A 11 15.95 -18.82 -2.50
N GLU A 12 17.19 -18.39 -2.24
CA GLU A 12 18.03 -18.98 -1.21
C GLU A 12 17.44 -18.79 0.19
N TRP A 13 16.95 -17.58 0.47
CA TRP A 13 16.28 -17.27 1.73
C TRP A 13 14.99 -18.08 1.92
N GLU A 14 14.15 -18.20 0.90
CA GLU A 14 12.91 -18.97 0.95
C GLU A 14 13.15 -20.47 1.12
N SER A 15 14.18 -21.01 0.47
CA SER A 15 14.48 -22.45 0.49
C SER A 15 15.21 -22.90 1.75
N LYS A 16 16.13 -22.08 2.27
CA LYS A 16 16.95 -22.44 3.45
C LYS A 16 16.32 -21.93 4.74
N LEU A 17 16.35 -20.61 4.92
CA LEU A 17 16.06 -19.99 6.21
C LEU A 17 14.57 -20.09 6.56
N VAL A 18 13.70 -19.79 5.60
CA VAL A 18 12.25 -19.87 5.83
C VAL A 18 11.81 -21.30 6.10
N GLN A 19 12.29 -22.28 5.34
CA GLN A 19 11.93 -23.69 5.57
C GLN A 19 12.46 -24.21 6.91
N GLU A 20 13.68 -23.83 7.31
CA GLU A 20 14.21 -24.21 8.61
C GLU A 20 13.31 -23.71 9.75
N TYR A 21 12.85 -22.46 9.67
CA TYR A 21 11.96 -21.88 10.66
C TYR A 21 10.55 -22.49 10.62
N LEU A 22 9.98 -22.73 9.44
CA LEU A 22 8.67 -23.36 9.29
C LEU A 22 8.61 -24.77 9.90
N ARG A 23 9.74 -25.51 9.88
CA ARG A 23 9.85 -26.81 10.55
C ARG A 23 9.81 -26.71 12.06
N LYS A 24 10.39 -25.65 12.64
CA LYS A 24 10.40 -25.41 14.09
C LYS A 24 9.10 -24.79 14.58
N LEU A 25 8.56 -23.85 13.81
CA LEU A 25 7.37 -23.08 14.15
C LEU A 25 6.56 -22.81 12.86
N PRO A 26 5.42 -23.50 12.69
CA PRO A 26 4.56 -23.24 11.55
C PRO A 26 3.90 -21.86 11.66
N GLU A 27 3.56 -21.28 10.51
CA GLU A 27 2.81 -20.04 10.49
C GLU A 27 1.38 -20.23 11.00
N ARG A 28 0.82 -19.14 11.53
CA ARG A 28 -0.54 -19.11 12.10
C ARG A 28 -1.63 -19.46 11.09
N LYS A 29 -1.39 -19.19 9.81
CA LYS A 29 -2.31 -19.46 8.70
C LYS A 29 -1.50 -19.96 7.52
N LYS A 30 -2.12 -20.83 6.71
CA LYS A 30 -1.53 -21.28 5.44
C LYS A 30 -1.44 -20.15 4.41
N GLU A 31 -2.41 -19.24 4.42
CA GLU A 31 -2.45 -18.07 3.55
C GLU A 31 -2.83 -16.82 4.34
N PHE A 32 -2.13 -15.73 4.08
CA PHE A 32 -2.48 -14.41 4.58
C PHE A 32 -3.21 -13.65 3.48
N LYS A 33 -4.36 -13.06 3.82
CA LYS A 33 -5.20 -12.28 2.90
C LYS A 33 -5.61 -10.96 3.54
N THR A 34 -5.78 -9.93 2.74
CA THR A 34 -6.42 -8.69 3.18
C THR A 34 -7.92 -8.93 3.44
N PRO A 35 -8.63 -8.01 4.12
CA PRO A 35 -10.09 -8.11 4.27
C PRO A 35 -10.85 -8.20 2.94
N SER A 36 -10.27 -7.68 1.86
CA SER A 36 -10.81 -7.78 0.49
C SER A 36 -10.41 -9.07 -0.25
N GLY A 37 -9.74 -10.02 0.42
CA GLY A 37 -9.39 -11.32 -0.14
C GLY A 37 -8.09 -11.37 -0.97
N ILE A 38 -7.30 -10.29 -1.00
CA ILE A 38 -6.06 -10.22 -1.79
C ILE A 38 -4.96 -11.02 -1.06
N PRO A 39 -4.28 -11.99 -1.70
CA PRO A 39 -3.22 -12.76 -1.08
C PRO A 39 -1.99 -11.90 -0.77
N LEU A 40 -1.41 -12.12 0.39
CA LEU A 40 -0.22 -11.41 0.88
C LEU A 40 0.99 -12.35 0.86
N LYS A 41 2.06 -11.91 0.19
CA LYS A 41 3.38 -12.54 0.28
C LYS A 41 4.02 -12.25 1.64
N ARG A 42 4.99 -13.08 2.03
CA ARG A 42 5.78 -12.88 3.27
C ARG A 42 6.62 -11.62 3.22
N VAL A 43 7.23 -11.34 2.06
CA VAL A 43 8.03 -10.13 1.79
C VAL A 43 7.73 -9.66 0.37
N TYR A 44 7.76 -8.33 0.16
CA TYR A 44 7.70 -7.71 -1.15
C TYR A 44 9.04 -7.05 -1.45
N THR A 45 9.53 -7.28 -2.66
CA THR A 45 10.84 -6.81 -3.13
C THR A 45 10.67 -6.00 -4.42
N PRO A 46 11.73 -5.32 -4.91
CA PRO A 46 11.72 -4.72 -6.24
C PRO A 46 11.31 -5.66 -7.39
N LEU A 47 11.44 -6.99 -7.22
CA LEU A 47 11.00 -7.99 -8.21
C LEU A 47 9.48 -8.05 -8.38
N ASP A 48 8.73 -7.64 -7.36
CA ASP A 48 7.27 -7.68 -7.35
C ASP A 48 6.63 -6.49 -8.08
N VAL A 49 7.43 -5.46 -8.39
CA VAL A 49 6.97 -4.25 -9.07
C VAL A 49 6.97 -4.48 -10.58
N LYS A 50 5.81 -4.77 -11.15
CA LYS A 50 5.64 -4.90 -12.61
C LYS A 50 5.55 -3.53 -13.29
N GLY A 51 6.23 -3.35 -14.42
CA GLY A 51 6.15 -2.14 -15.27
C GLY A 51 7.16 -1.05 -14.91
N THR A 52 7.25 0.00 -15.73
CA THR A 52 8.16 1.12 -15.42
C THR A 52 7.57 2.02 -14.35
N TYR A 53 8.45 2.55 -13.48
CA TYR A 53 8.07 3.45 -12.40
C TYR A 53 7.30 4.67 -12.95
N LEU A 54 7.70 5.19 -14.11
CA LEU A 54 7.07 6.35 -14.73
C LEU A 54 5.69 6.05 -15.32
N GLU A 55 5.48 4.89 -15.94
CA GLU A 55 4.17 4.53 -16.49
C GLU A 55 3.12 4.31 -15.40
N LYS A 56 3.48 3.62 -14.31
CA LYS A 56 2.50 3.25 -13.29
C LYS A 56 2.30 4.29 -12.20
N LEU A 57 3.38 4.93 -11.75
CA LEU A 57 3.31 5.89 -10.65
C LEU A 57 3.25 7.33 -11.18
N GLY A 58 3.97 7.62 -12.26
CA GLY A 58 4.07 8.96 -12.82
C GLY A 58 4.60 9.98 -11.82
N LEU A 59 4.26 11.25 -12.06
CA LEU A 59 4.56 12.38 -11.18
C LEU A 59 3.25 13.01 -10.68
N PRO A 60 3.23 13.60 -9.48
CA PRO A 60 2.03 14.27 -8.97
C PRO A 60 1.56 15.35 -9.95
N GLY A 61 0.26 15.43 -10.18
CA GLY A 61 -0.34 16.36 -11.15
C GLY A 61 -0.20 15.97 -12.62
N LYS A 62 0.33 14.77 -12.93
CA LYS A 62 0.34 14.20 -14.29
C LYS A 62 -0.33 12.84 -14.31
N TYR A 63 -0.95 12.48 -15.44
CA TYR A 63 -1.46 11.13 -15.68
C TYR A 63 -0.35 10.09 -15.42
N PRO A 64 -0.64 8.94 -14.77
CA PRO A 64 -1.94 8.42 -14.34
C PRO A 64 -2.46 8.94 -12.98
N TYR A 65 -1.86 10.00 -12.43
CA TYR A 65 -2.26 10.62 -11.15
C TYR A 65 -2.17 9.71 -9.93
N THR A 66 -1.48 8.57 -10.02
CA THR A 66 -1.29 7.60 -8.92
C THR A 66 -0.65 8.25 -7.69
N ARG A 67 0.19 9.28 -7.88
CA ARG A 67 0.84 10.04 -6.79
C ARG A 67 0.09 11.31 -6.36
N GLY A 68 -1.11 11.53 -6.90
CA GLY A 68 -1.97 12.68 -6.59
C GLY A 68 -2.29 13.53 -7.83
N ILE A 69 -3.45 14.19 -7.78
CA ILE A 69 -3.99 15.02 -8.87
C ILE A 69 -3.36 16.41 -8.96
N HIS A 70 -2.70 16.90 -7.90
CA HIS A 70 -2.07 18.22 -7.87
C HIS A 70 -0.55 18.10 -7.76
N PRO A 71 0.25 18.94 -8.47
CA PRO A 71 1.71 18.86 -8.40
C PRO A 71 2.31 19.12 -7.01
N THR A 72 1.68 20.00 -6.22
CA THR A 72 2.19 20.46 -4.92
C THR A 72 1.48 19.83 -3.72
N MET A 73 0.33 19.17 -3.95
CA MET A 73 -0.50 18.51 -2.93
C MET A 73 -0.58 19.33 -1.61
N TYR A 74 -0.42 18.65 -0.47
CA TYR A 74 -0.58 19.21 0.86
C TYR A 74 0.58 20.11 1.31
N ARG A 75 1.62 20.30 0.48
CA ARG A 75 2.63 21.33 0.70
C ARG A 75 2.09 22.73 0.38
N ALA A 76 1.13 22.83 -0.55
CA ALA A 76 0.49 24.09 -0.90
C ALA A 76 -0.87 24.28 -0.21
N ARG A 77 -1.70 23.23 -0.18
CA ARG A 77 -3.03 23.29 0.42
C ARG A 77 -3.37 21.97 1.11
N ILE A 78 -3.59 22.01 2.42
CA ILE A 78 -4.03 20.85 3.21
C ILE A 78 -5.40 20.36 2.71
N TRP A 79 -5.71 19.08 2.89
CA TRP A 79 -7.04 18.56 2.59
C TRP A 79 -8.12 19.32 3.37
N THR A 80 -9.32 19.42 2.80
CA THR A 80 -10.45 20.04 3.49
C THR A 80 -10.84 19.17 4.69
N MET A 81 -10.69 19.71 5.88
CA MET A 81 -11.24 19.12 7.11
C MET A 81 -12.76 19.33 7.10
N ARG A 82 -13.50 18.34 6.60
CA ARG A 82 -14.96 18.40 6.50
C ARG A 82 -15.58 17.49 7.56
N GLN A 83 -16.00 18.10 8.67
CA GLN A 83 -16.78 17.38 9.68
C GLN A 83 -18.19 17.11 9.14
N PHE A 84 -18.69 15.92 9.39
CA PHE A 84 -20.10 15.62 9.18
C PHE A 84 -20.87 16.15 10.40
N SER A 85 -21.75 17.12 10.15
CA SER A 85 -22.65 17.68 11.16
C SER A 85 -24.08 17.48 10.69
N GLY A 86 -24.91 16.90 11.55
CA GLY A 86 -26.33 16.65 11.28
C GLY A 86 -26.99 15.92 12.44
N TYR A 87 -27.97 16.57 13.07
CA TYR A 87 -28.88 15.97 14.05
C TYR A 87 -30.12 16.85 14.22
N GLY A 88 -31.26 16.26 14.57
CA GLY A 88 -32.49 17.00 14.89
C GLY A 88 -33.03 17.82 13.71
N LEU A 89 -33.52 19.03 14.01
CA LEU A 89 -34.04 19.96 13.02
C LEU A 89 -32.90 20.74 12.32
N ALA A 90 -33.25 21.44 11.23
CA ALA A 90 -32.31 22.29 10.50
C ALA A 90 -31.63 23.32 11.43
N GLU A 91 -32.37 23.87 12.38
CA GLU A 91 -31.89 24.85 13.36
C GLU A 91 -30.87 24.23 14.33
N ASP A 92 -31.07 22.99 14.75
CA ASP A 92 -30.19 22.28 15.69
C ASP A 92 -28.86 21.90 15.04
N THR A 93 -28.92 21.50 13.76
CA THR A 93 -27.73 21.28 12.94
C THR A 93 -27.00 22.59 12.70
N ASN A 94 -27.71 23.70 12.40
CA ASN A 94 -27.11 25.01 12.18
C ASN A 94 -26.34 25.54 13.40
N LYS A 95 -26.85 25.29 14.62
CA LYS A 95 -26.12 25.65 15.87
C LYS A 95 -24.77 24.93 16.02
N ARG A 96 -24.57 23.80 15.33
CA ARG A 96 -23.36 22.96 15.42
C ARG A 96 -22.41 23.15 14.24
N LEU A 97 -22.85 23.81 13.17
CA LEU A 97 -22.02 24.22 12.04
C LEU A 97 -21.10 25.37 12.45
#